data_AF-G5JH79-F1
#
_entry.id   AF-G5JH79-F1
#
_cell.length_a   1.000
_cell.length_b   1.000
_cell.length_c   1.000
_cell.angle_alpha   90.00
_cell.angle_beta   90.00
_cell.angle_gamma   90.00
#
_symmetry.space_group_name_H-M   'P 1'
#
loop_
_entity.id
_entity.type
_entity.pdbx_description
1 polymer ?
#
loop_
_entity_poly.entity_id
_entity_poly.type
_entity_poly.pdbx_seq_one_letter_code
_entity_poly.pdbx_strand_id
1 'polypeptide(L)'
;MFKEPKVRLGNRSYSQKELQDYRKANAKRYNQDIRYNNDNKRYTAFYHSTQWRRTREQVLMRDNYLCQHCLANGIVNDRNLIVHHKVELKRDWSKRLDMDNLEAVCNTCHNKIHGFK
;
A
#
# COMPACT_ATOMS: atom_id res chain seq x y z
N MET A 1 1.47 48.09 -7.45
CA MET A 1 0.76 47.31 -6.43
C MET A 1 0.93 45.83 -6.75
N PHE A 2 1.76 45.11 -5.99
CA PHE A 2 2.00 43.68 -6.24
C PHE A 2 0.76 42.88 -5.82
N LYS A 3 0.17 42.12 -6.76
CA LYS A 3 -0.91 41.17 -6.45
C LYS A 3 -0.27 39.81 -6.22
N GLU A 4 -0.47 39.23 -5.05
CA GLU A 4 0.05 37.89 -4.77
C GLU A 4 -0.60 36.84 -5.69
N PRO A 5 0.19 35.91 -6.27
CA PRO A 5 -0.34 34.84 -7.10
C PRO A 5 -1.19 33.88 -6.25
N LYS A 6 -2.35 33.50 -6.80
CA LYS A 6 -3.25 32.51 -6.19
C LYS A 6 -3.16 31.16 -6.91
N VAL A 7 -3.18 30.08 -6.14
CA VAL A 7 -3.20 28.69 -6.62
C VAL A 7 -4.62 28.15 -6.55
N ARG A 8 -5.11 27.58 -7.65
CA ARG A 8 -6.45 26.98 -7.72
C ARG A 8 -6.40 25.51 -7.32
N LEU A 9 -7.27 25.11 -6.39
CA LEU A 9 -7.46 23.72 -5.95
C LEU A 9 -8.95 23.41 -5.96
N GLY A 10 -9.40 22.64 -6.96
CA GLY A 10 -10.81 22.40 -7.24
C GLY A 10 -11.55 23.71 -7.56
N ASN A 11 -12.64 23.97 -6.82
CA ASN A 11 -13.49 25.15 -7.00
C ASN A 11 -13.06 26.35 -6.14
N ARG A 12 -11.89 26.30 -5.49
CA ARG A 12 -11.38 27.39 -4.63
C ARG A 12 -9.98 27.84 -5.07
N SER A 13 -9.66 29.10 -4.80
CA SER A 13 -8.34 29.70 -5.06
C SER A 13 -7.73 30.17 -3.74
N TYR A 14 -6.47 29.81 -3.51
CA TYR A 14 -5.73 30.04 -2.28
C TYR A 14 -4.51 30.92 -2.54
N SER A 15 -4.22 31.89 -1.68
CA SER A 15 -2.88 32.48 -1.57
C SER A 15 -1.88 31.42 -1.12
N GLN A 16 -0.59 31.74 -1.22
CA GLN A 16 0.47 30.81 -0.83
C GLN A 16 0.39 30.43 0.66
N LYS A 17 0.08 31.39 1.52
CA LYS A 17 -0.10 31.16 2.96
C LYS A 17 -1.31 30.27 3.24
N GLU A 18 -2.46 30.59 2.64
CA GLU A 18 -3.69 29.80 2.79
C GLU A 18 -3.50 28.36 2.29
N LEU A 19 -2.77 28.16 1.19
CA LEU A 19 -2.44 26.84 0.69
C LEU A 19 -1.56 26.05 1.67
N GLN A 20 -0.59 26.72 2.28
CA GLN A 20 0.30 26.11 3.26
C GLN A 20 -0.46 25.68 4.52
N ASP A 21 -1.35 26.55 5.01
CA ASP A 21 -2.19 26.27 6.18
C ASP A 21 -3.22 25.17 5.87
N TYR A 22 -3.82 25.19 4.68
CA TYR A 22 -4.71 24.12 4.19
C TYR A 22 -3.99 22.75 4.15
N ARG A 23 -2.77 22.71 3.63
CA ARG A 23 -1.94 21.49 3.59
C ARG A 23 -1.60 21.00 4.99
N LYS A 24 -1.20 21.91 5.90
CA LYS A 24 -0.90 21.56 7.31
C LYS A 24 -2.14 21.01 8.02
N ALA A 25 -3.30 21.65 7.87
CA ALA A 25 -4.55 21.22 8.47
C ALA A 25 -5.00 19.84 7.95
N ASN A 26 -4.90 19.61 6.63
CA ASN A 26 -5.19 18.30 6.04
C ASN A 26 -4.22 17.22 6.49
N ALA A 27 -2.91 17.51 6.56
CA ALA A 27 -1.93 16.57 7.07
C ALA A 27 -2.23 16.18 8.54
N LYS A 28 -2.64 17.15 9.38
CA LYS A 28 -3.05 16.90 10.76
C LYS A 28 -4.27 15.99 10.83
N ARG A 29 -5.34 16.26 10.06
CA ARG A 29 -6.54 15.42 9.99
C ARG A 29 -6.22 14.01 9.50
N TYR A 30 -5.48 13.88 8.40
CA TYR A 30 -5.08 12.57 7.87
C TYR A 30 -4.30 11.76 8.90
N ASN A 31 -3.35 12.39 9.62
CA ASN A 31 -2.63 11.71 10.69
C ASN A 31 -3.57 11.23 11.80
N GLN A 32 -4.51 12.08 12.24
CA GLN A 32 -5.43 11.76 13.33
C GLN A 32 -6.44 10.66 12.96
N ASP A 33 -7.11 10.80 11.82
CA ASP A 33 -8.24 9.95 11.42
C ASP A 33 -7.79 8.64 10.76
N ILE A 34 -6.67 8.68 10.03
CA ILE A 34 -6.17 7.54 9.26
C ILE A 34 -4.94 6.93 9.93
N ARG A 35 -3.88 7.71 10.18
CA ARG A 35 -2.59 7.15 10.62
C ARG A 35 -2.62 6.55 12.03
N TYR A 36 -3.36 7.18 12.95
CA TYR A 36 -3.44 6.74 14.35
C TYR A 36 -4.67 5.88 14.67
N ASN A 37 -5.50 5.52 13.69
CA ASN A 37 -6.54 4.52 13.90
C ASN A 37 -5.90 3.20 14.37
N ASN A 38 -6.46 2.60 15.43
CA ASN A 38 -6.00 1.35 16.02
C ASN A 38 -5.78 0.22 14.99
N ASP A 39 -6.65 0.11 13.99
CA ASP A 39 -6.52 -0.89 12.92
C ASP A 39 -5.29 -0.62 12.05
N ASN A 40 -5.06 0.63 11.64
CA ASN A 40 -3.89 0.98 10.84
C ASN A 40 -2.59 0.84 11.65
N LYS A 41 -2.62 1.13 12.97
CA LYS A 41 -1.50 0.86 13.87
C LYS A 41 -1.20 -0.64 13.94
N ARG A 42 -2.23 -1.48 14.07
CA ARG A 42 -2.11 -2.94 14.08
C ARG A 42 -1.55 -3.49 12.76
N TYR A 43 -2.04 -3.00 11.62
CA TYR A 43 -1.56 -3.41 10.30
C TYR A 43 -0.11 -2.99 10.07
N THR A 44 0.23 -1.76 10.44
CA THR A 44 1.60 -1.25 10.36
C THR A 44 2.54 -2.10 11.22
N ALA A 45 2.17 -2.37 12.48
CA ALA A 45 2.96 -3.23 13.37
C ALA A 45 3.15 -4.64 12.80
N PHE A 46 2.12 -5.22 12.17
CA PHE A 46 2.24 -6.52 11.50
C PHE A 46 3.24 -6.51 10.35
N TYR A 47 3.20 -5.52 9.45
CA TYR A 47 4.17 -5.43 8.35
C TYR A 47 5.60 -5.17 8.83
N HIS A 48 5.80 -4.63 10.04
CA HIS A 48 7.12 -4.50 10.67
C HIS A 48 7.54 -5.73 11.51
N SER A 49 6.64 -6.68 11.72
CA SER A 49 6.88 -7.83 12.60
C SER A 49 7.96 -8.78 12.06
N THR A 50 8.63 -9.51 12.97
CA THR A 50 9.55 -10.59 12.59
C THR A 50 8.83 -11.74 11.90
N GLN A 51 7.61 -12.04 12.34
CA GLN A 51 6.78 -13.12 11.77
C GLN A 51 6.49 -12.83 10.29
N TRP A 52 6.02 -11.62 9.96
CA TRP A 52 5.77 -11.25 8.57
C TRP A 52 7.03 -11.33 7.72
N ARG A 53 8.16 -10.80 8.19
CA ARG A 53 9.42 -10.84 7.42
C ARG A 53 9.84 -12.27 7.07
N ARG A 54 9.76 -13.19 8.04
CA ARG A 54 10.08 -14.62 7.84
C ARG A 54 9.09 -15.30 6.89
N THR A 55 7.79 -15.12 7.10
CA THR A 55 6.78 -15.72 6.23
C THR A 55 6.89 -15.17 4.80
N ARG A 56 7.14 -13.87 4.64
CA ARG A 56 7.37 -13.25 3.33
C ARG A 56 8.55 -13.91 2.60
N GLU A 57 9.65 -14.15 3.30
CA GLU A 57 10.82 -14.83 2.74
C GLU A 57 10.49 -16.28 2.34
N GLN A 58 9.79 -17.02 3.20
CA GLN A 58 9.34 -18.39 2.92
C GLN A 58 8.43 -18.47 1.69
N VAL A 59 7.50 -17.51 1.52
CA VAL A 59 6.64 -17.43 0.33
C VAL A 59 7.47 -17.16 -0.92
N LEU A 60 8.42 -16.21 -0.87
CA LEU A 60 9.30 -15.94 -2.01
C LEU A 60 10.16 -17.16 -2.39
N MET A 61 10.70 -17.88 -1.40
CA MET A 61 11.47 -19.11 -1.63
C MET A 61 10.60 -20.22 -2.24
N ARG A 62 9.41 -20.48 -1.68
CA ARG A 62 8.44 -21.46 -2.21
C ARG A 62 8.09 -21.15 -3.67
N ASP A 63 7.90 -19.88 -3.96
CA ASP A 63 7.49 -19.39 -5.28
C ASP A 63 8.69 -19.21 -6.23
N ASN A 64 9.88 -19.71 -5.85
CA ASN A 64 11.14 -19.64 -6.60
C ASN A 64 11.56 -18.22 -7.00
N TYR A 65 11.15 -17.21 -6.22
CA TYR A 65 11.31 -15.80 -6.57
C TYR A 65 10.74 -15.49 -7.97
N LEU A 66 9.58 -16.05 -8.29
CA LEU A 66 8.85 -15.78 -9.53
C LEU A 66 7.43 -15.28 -9.24
N CYS A 67 6.97 -14.37 -10.09
CA CYS A 67 5.57 -13.94 -10.08
C CYS A 67 4.67 -15.11 -10.51
N GLN A 68 3.82 -15.58 -9.59
CA GLN A 68 2.96 -16.74 -9.82
C GLN A 68 1.91 -16.50 -10.91
N HIS A 69 1.43 -15.26 -11.04
CA HIS A 69 0.49 -14.88 -12.10
C HIS A 69 1.16 -14.79 -13.47
N CYS A 70 2.40 -14.30 -13.56
CA CYS A 70 3.16 -14.32 -14.81
C CYS A 70 3.47 -15.76 -15.21
N LEU A 71 3.91 -16.58 -14.26
CA LEU A 71 4.26 -17.97 -14.49
C LEU A 71 3.08 -18.79 -15.00
N ALA A 72 1.88 -18.58 -14.44
CA ALA A 72 0.64 -19.19 -14.93
C ALA A 72 0.31 -18.85 -16.40
N ASN A 73 0.86 -17.75 -16.92
CA ASN A 73 0.74 -17.34 -18.32
C ASN A 73 1.97 -17.72 -19.17
N GLY A 74 2.86 -18.58 -18.65
CA GLY A 74 4.09 -19.01 -19.33
C GLY A 74 5.20 -17.95 -19.36
N ILE A 75 5.10 -16.91 -18.53
CA ILE A 75 6.08 -15.82 -18.48
C ILE A 75 6.93 -15.95 -17.21
N VAL A 76 8.24 -16.14 -17.36
CA VAL A 76 9.18 -16.10 -16.24
C VAL A 76 9.47 -14.64 -15.88
N ASN A 77 9.11 -14.22 -14.67
CA ASN A 77 9.33 -12.87 -14.18
C ASN A 77 9.75 -12.87 -12.70
N ASP A 78 10.99 -12.49 -12.46
CA ASP A 78 11.66 -12.40 -11.16
C ASP A 78 11.79 -10.95 -10.65
N ARG A 79 11.24 -9.97 -11.39
CA ARG A 79 11.42 -8.54 -11.11
C ARG A 79 10.23 -7.93 -10.37
N ASN A 80 10.54 -6.94 -9.52
CA ASN A 80 9.55 -6.12 -8.81
C ASN A 80 8.52 -6.94 -8.02
N LEU A 81 9.00 -8.00 -7.35
CA LEU A 81 8.16 -8.94 -6.62
C LEU A 81 7.74 -8.38 -5.25
N ILE A 82 6.50 -8.68 -4.91
CA ILE A 82 5.93 -8.49 -3.59
C ILE A 82 5.13 -9.73 -3.21
N VAL A 83 4.85 -9.89 -1.92
CA VAL A 83 3.94 -10.94 -1.44
C VAL A 83 2.57 -10.34 -1.24
N HIS A 84 1.58 -10.91 -1.92
CA HIS A 84 0.18 -10.49 -1.94
C HIS A 84 -0.67 -11.41 -1.06
N HIS A 85 -1.61 -10.82 -0.32
CA HIS A 85 -2.66 -11.53 0.42
C HIS A 85 -3.90 -11.73 -0.47
N LYS A 86 -4.19 -12.98 -0.86
CA LYS A 86 -5.36 -13.33 -1.70
C LYS A 86 -6.68 -12.93 -1.05
N VAL A 87 -6.84 -13.25 0.23
CA VAL A 87 -7.84 -12.65 1.12
C VAL A 87 -7.17 -11.50 1.86
N GLU A 88 -7.65 -10.28 1.60
CA GLU A 88 -7.06 -9.07 2.17
C GLU A 88 -6.96 -9.12 3.69
N LEU A 89 -5.87 -8.57 4.22
CA LEU A 89 -5.58 -8.48 5.64
C LEU A 89 -6.71 -7.85 6.46
N LYS A 90 -7.43 -6.87 5.88
CA LYS A 90 -8.57 -6.18 6.49
C LYS A 90 -9.83 -7.05 6.56
N ARG A 91 -9.95 -8.01 5.65
CA ARG A 91 -11.12 -8.88 5.53
C ARG A 91 -11.03 -10.08 6.47
N ASP A 92 -9.84 -10.68 6.59
CA ASP A 92 -9.61 -11.80 7.50
C ASP A 92 -8.20 -11.78 8.08
N TRP A 93 -8.10 -11.33 9.34
CA TRP A 93 -6.83 -11.26 10.05
C TRP A 93 -6.25 -12.64 10.41
N SER A 94 -7.10 -13.66 10.52
CA SER A 94 -6.66 -15.01 10.91
C SER A 94 -5.72 -15.59 9.86
N LYS A 95 -5.92 -15.24 8.58
CA LYS A 95 -5.14 -15.69 7.42
C LYS A 95 -3.89 -14.86 7.10
N ARG A 96 -3.49 -13.92 7.97
CA ARG A 96 -2.41 -12.96 7.67
C ARG A 96 -1.03 -13.60 7.44
N LEU A 97 -0.78 -14.78 8.02
CA LEU A 97 0.44 -15.58 7.89
C LEU A 97 0.16 -16.95 7.25
N ASP A 98 -1.04 -17.17 6.76
CA ASP A 98 -1.43 -18.43 6.11
C ASP A 98 -0.71 -18.52 4.75
N MET A 99 0.12 -19.54 4.58
CA MET A 99 0.91 -19.73 3.36
C MET A 99 0.04 -19.87 2.11
N ASP A 100 -1.13 -20.49 2.21
CA ASP A 100 -2.03 -20.68 1.06
C ASP A 100 -2.74 -19.39 0.66
N ASN A 101 -2.87 -18.46 1.62
CA ASN A 101 -3.39 -17.12 1.41
C ASN A 101 -2.36 -16.13 0.85
N LEU A 102 -1.10 -16.55 0.69
CA LEU A 102 0.01 -15.70 0.26
C LEU A 102 0.59 -16.17 -1.08
N GLU A 103 0.94 -15.23 -1.94
CA GLU A 103 1.59 -15.50 -3.22
C GLU A 103 2.57 -14.40 -3.62
N ALA A 104 3.68 -14.77 -4.26
CA ALA A 104 4.60 -13.85 -4.89
C ALA A 104 4.03 -13.35 -6.22
N VAL A 105 3.90 -12.04 -6.37
CA VAL A 105 3.42 -11.39 -7.60
C VAL A 105 4.28 -10.17 -7.91
N CYS A 106 4.43 -9.84 -9.19
CA CYS A 106 5.06 -8.57 -9.57
C CYS A 106 4.08 -7.40 -9.34
N ASN A 107 4.60 -6.18 -9.20
CA ASN A 107 3.78 -4.97 -9.03
C ASN A 107 2.68 -4.83 -10.10
N THR A 108 2.95 -5.19 -11.35
CA THR A 108 1.96 -5.12 -12.43
C THR A 108 0.79 -6.08 -12.18
N CYS A 109 1.06 -7.32 -11.79
CA CYS A 109 0.02 -8.28 -11.44
C CYS A 109 -0.73 -7.86 -10.18
N HIS A 110 -0.03 -7.38 -9.15
CA HIS A 110 -0.67 -6.87 -7.95
C HIS A 110 -1.65 -5.72 -8.23
N ASN A 111 -1.27 -4.78 -9.09
CA ASN A 111 -2.14 -3.67 -9.46
C ASN A 111 -3.37 -4.14 -10.24
N LYS A 112 -3.27 -5.22 -11.04
CA LYS A 112 -4.44 -5.83 -11.69
C LYS A 112 -5.40 -6.44 -10.69
N ILE A 113 -4.91 -7.01 -9.58
CA ILE A 113 -5.75 -7.60 -8.54
C ILE A 113 -6.57 -6.53 -7.80
N HIS A 114 -5.91 -5.43 -7.40
CA HIS A 114 -6.56 -4.38 -6.59
C HIS A 114 -7.30 -3.30 -7.41
N GLY A 115 -7.18 -3.36 -8.74
CA GLY A 115 -7.51 -2.24 -9.62
C GLY A 115 -6.53 -1.07 -9.42
N PHE A 116 -6.40 -0.23 -10.44
CA PHE A 116 -5.73 1.07 -10.25
C PHE A 116 -6.55 1.87 -9.23
N LYS A 117 -6.04 1.99 -7.99
CA LYS A 117 -6.59 2.92 -6.99
C LYS A 117 -6.24 4.35 -7.34
#